data_AF-A0A3D5L2Y9-F1
#
_entry.id   AF-A0A3D5L2Y9-F1
#
_cell.length_a   1.000
_cell.length_b   1.000
_cell.length_c   1.000
_cell.angle_alpha   90.00
_cell.angle_beta   90.00
_cell.angle_gamma   90.00
#
_symmetry.space_group_name_H-M   'P 1'
#
loop_
_entity.id
_entity.type
_entity.pdbx_description
1 polymer ?
#
loop_
_entity_poly.entity_id
_entity_poly.type
_entity_poly.pdbx_seq_one_letter_code
_entity_poly.pdbx_strand_id
1 'polypeptide(L)'
;EVMRFCQSFMSELYKYIGENTDVPAGDIGVGGREIGYLYGQYKRITNRYEGVLTGKGLSYGGSLARTEATGYGLVYITNEVVKGAGKSLEGKTIVISGSGNVAQYAIQKAQQLGAKVVTCSDSNGYVYDPDGIKLDVVFDIKQGHRGRIREYVEKVPTAQYFEGQKPWGVKCDIALPCATQNEINGEDAKKLIANGCWCVCEGANMPSDEDAVNAYEEAREKSGFLYMPAKAANAGGVGVSALEMSQNSERLSWTFEEVDQKLQAMMVGIYEKVSKAAKEYGHEGDFVVGANIAGFEKVADAMMAQGLV
;
A
#
# COMPACT_ATOMS: atom_id res chain seq x y z
N GLU A 1 23.12 17.91 4.07
CA GLU A 1 22.11 18.95 4.41
C GLU A 1 20.84 18.37 5.03
N VAL A 2 20.32 17.26 4.51
CA VAL A 2 19.12 16.57 5.02
C VAL A 2 19.07 16.46 6.56
N MET A 3 20.14 15.98 7.21
CA MET A 3 20.19 15.91 8.68
C MET A 3 19.97 17.27 9.37
N ARG A 4 20.60 18.34 8.88
CA ARG A 4 20.43 19.69 9.44
C ARG A 4 19.00 20.19 9.25
N PHE A 5 18.39 19.88 8.10
CA PHE A 5 16.99 20.19 7.84
C PHE A 5 16.07 19.44 8.82
N CYS A 6 16.22 18.11 8.97
CA CYS A 6 15.44 17.32 9.93
C CYS A 6 15.60 17.84 11.37
N GLN A 7 16.82 18.24 11.76
CA GLN A 7 17.06 18.83 13.08
C GLN A 7 16.35 20.17 13.25
N SER A 8 16.44 21.06 12.27
CA SER A 8 15.73 22.34 12.27
C SER A 8 14.21 22.13 12.34
N PHE A 9 13.68 21.22 11.52
CA PHE A 9 12.26 20.89 11.45
C PHE A 9 11.74 20.33 12.77
N MET A 10 12.43 19.35 13.35
CA MET A 10 12.04 18.75 14.62
C MET A 10 12.20 19.72 15.80
N SER A 11 13.05 20.74 15.70
CA SER A 11 13.16 21.79 16.74
C SER A 11 11.91 22.66 16.86
N GLU A 12 11.01 22.63 15.86
CA GLU A 12 9.67 23.22 15.98
C GLU A 12 8.62 22.13 16.24
N LEU A 13 8.64 21.03 15.46
CA LEU A 13 7.60 20.01 15.51
C LEU A 13 7.47 19.31 16.88
N TYR A 14 8.57 19.16 17.65
CA TYR A 14 8.54 18.41 18.91
C TYR A 14 7.52 18.93 19.94
N LYS A 15 7.11 20.20 19.84
CA LYS A 15 6.16 20.83 20.75
C LYS A 15 4.72 20.31 20.57
N TYR A 16 4.43 19.72 19.41
CA TYR A 16 3.09 19.36 18.97
C TYR A 16 2.88 17.84 18.83
N ILE A 17 3.94 17.06 19.01
CA ILE A 17 3.92 15.60 18.84
C ILE A 17 4.25 14.87 20.13
N GLY A 18 3.81 13.62 20.24
CA GLY A 18 4.02 12.77 21.40
C GLY A 18 3.27 11.46 21.26
N GLU A 19 3.67 10.44 22.01
CA GLU A 19 3.13 9.08 21.89
C GLU A 19 1.60 8.98 22.07
N ASN A 20 0.99 9.93 22.79
CA ASN A 20 -0.46 10.02 23.02
C ASN A 20 -1.10 11.29 22.40
N THR A 21 -0.40 11.98 21.49
CA THR A 21 -0.83 13.27 20.92
C THR A 21 -0.85 13.21 19.40
N ASP A 22 0.31 13.03 18.79
CA ASP A 22 0.50 12.90 17.35
C ASP A 22 1.78 12.10 17.12
N VAL A 23 1.69 11.06 16.29
CA VAL A 23 2.78 10.11 16.02
C VAL A 23 3.08 10.10 14.52
N PRO A 24 3.96 11.00 14.03
CA PRO A 24 4.29 11.06 12.61
C PRO A 24 5.02 9.81 12.09
N ALA A 25 5.06 9.70 10.77
CA ALA A 25 5.71 8.60 10.05
C ALA A 25 6.48 9.11 8.82
N GLY A 26 7.09 8.19 8.08
CA GLY A 26 7.70 8.49 6.78
C GLY A 26 6.67 8.58 5.65
N ASP A 27 7.02 9.30 4.59
CA ASP A 27 6.28 9.42 3.33
C ASP A 27 7.28 9.72 2.18
N ILE A 28 6.81 10.16 1.00
CA ILE A 28 7.65 10.57 -0.12
C ILE A 28 8.65 11.64 0.34
N GLY A 29 9.94 11.32 0.28
CA GLY A 29 11.03 12.20 0.71
C GLY A 29 11.46 12.04 2.17
N VAL A 30 10.73 11.26 2.98
CA VAL A 30 11.05 10.97 4.39
C VAL A 30 11.13 9.46 4.60
N GLY A 31 12.31 8.88 4.41
CA GLY A 31 12.57 7.46 4.64
C GLY A 31 13.18 7.18 6.01
N GLY A 32 13.67 5.95 6.22
CA GLY A 32 14.30 5.55 7.49
C GLY A 32 15.49 6.43 7.90
N ARG A 33 16.21 7.01 6.93
CA ARG A 33 17.30 7.97 7.19
C ARG A 33 16.76 9.24 7.84
N GLU A 34 15.73 9.85 7.25
CA GLU A 34 15.11 11.06 7.77
C GLU A 34 14.43 10.81 9.11
N ILE A 35 13.70 9.69 9.26
CA ILE A 35 13.09 9.27 10.54
C ILE A 35 14.15 9.12 11.63
N GLY A 36 15.30 8.53 11.34
CA GLY A 36 16.41 8.45 12.29
C GLY A 36 16.91 9.83 12.75
N TYR A 37 17.07 10.79 11.83
CA TYR A 37 17.48 12.16 12.18
C TYR A 37 16.42 12.92 12.97
N LEU A 38 15.14 12.77 12.60
CA LEU A 38 14.01 13.36 13.31
C LEU A 38 13.91 12.80 14.73
N TYR A 39 13.96 11.48 14.88
CA TYR A 39 13.91 10.83 16.19
C TYR A 39 15.09 11.21 17.07
N GLY A 40 16.30 11.28 16.50
CA GLY A 40 17.50 11.70 17.22
C GLY A 40 17.40 13.13 17.76
N GLN A 41 16.86 14.06 16.95
CA GLN A 41 16.64 15.43 17.40
C GLN A 41 15.54 15.52 18.46
N TYR A 42 14.43 14.79 18.29
CA TYR A 42 13.37 14.72 19.29
C TYR A 42 13.93 14.26 20.65
N LYS A 43 14.60 13.12 20.66
CA LYS A 43 15.23 12.54 21.86
C LYS A 43 16.21 13.52 22.52
N ARG A 44 17.01 14.25 21.74
CA ARG A 44 17.96 15.24 22.26
C ARG A 44 17.26 16.39 22.98
N ILE A 45 16.15 16.89 22.45
CA ILE A 45 15.42 18.04 23.01
C ILE A 45 14.59 17.63 24.23
N THR A 46 13.87 16.50 24.14
CA THR A 46 12.94 16.07 25.19
C THR A 46 13.61 15.24 26.29
N ASN A 47 14.79 14.68 26.02
CA ASN A 47 15.47 13.70 26.86
C ASN A 47 14.61 12.45 27.14
N ARG A 48 13.76 12.06 26.18
CA ARG A 48 12.85 10.90 26.27
C ARG A 48 13.12 9.87 25.17
N TYR A 49 12.88 8.61 25.50
CA TYR A 49 12.87 7.50 24.56
C TYR A 49 11.49 6.86 24.59
N GLU A 50 10.67 7.22 23.60
CA GLU A 50 9.24 6.88 23.53
C GLU A 50 8.78 6.71 22.08
N GLY A 51 7.55 6.21 21.90
CA GLY A 51 6.97 5.85 20.60
C GLY A 51 6.47 7.05 19.79
N VAL A 52 7.24 8.14 19.70
CA VAL A 52 6.79 9.40 19.07
C VAL A 52 6.78 9.38 17.53
N LEU A 53 7.49 8.43 16.91
CA LEU A 53 7.53 8.23 15.46
C LEU A 53 7.39 6.75 15.14
N THR A 54 6.78 6.43 14.01
CA THR A 54 6.79 5.08 13.41
C THR A 54 7.70 5.02 12.19
N GLY A 55 8.07 3.81 11.75
CA GLY A 55 9.07 3.61 10.71
C GLY A 55 10.50 3.80 11.23
N LYS A 56 10.71 3.59 12.54
CA LYS A 56 12.05 3.61 13.14
C LYS A 56 12.88 2.43 12.65
N GLY A 57 14.19 2.54 12.73
CA GLY A 57 15.10 1.42 12.50
C GLY A 57 14.98 0.38 13.61
N LEU A 58 15.21 -0.88 13.25
CA LEU A 58 15.01 -2.03 14.15
C LEU A 58 15.84 -1.92 15.44
N SER A 59 17.03 -1.32 15.38
CA SER A 59 17.92 -1.16 16.53
C SER A 59 17.47 -0.09 17.55
N TYR A 60 16.41 0.67 17.25
CA TYR A 60 15.90 1.74 18.12
C TYR A 60 14.35 1.82 18.12
N GLY A 61 13.70 0.66 18.19
CA GLY A 61 12.25 0.56 18.41
C GLY A 61 11.40 0.52 17.14
N GLY A 62 11.99 0.21 15.99
CA GLY A 62 11.26 -0.13 14.77
C GLY A 62 10.56 -1.49 14.85
N SER A 63 9.54 -1.69 14.03
CA SER A 63 8.86 -2.98 13.88
C SER A 63 9.42 -3.78 12.70
N LEU A 64 9.55 -5.10 12.88
CA LEU A 64 9.64 -6.03 11.74
C LEU A 64 8.38 -5.94 10.87
N ALA A 65 8.47 -6.41 9.63
CA ALA A 65 7.42 -6.36 8.60
C ALA A 65 6.96 -4.95 8.18
N ARG A 66 7.47 -3.86 8.80
CA ARG A 66 7.06 -2.49 8.45
C ARG A 66 7.40 -2.12 7.02
N THR A 67 8.52 -2.65 6.51
CA THR A 67 8.99 -2.41 5.15
C THR A 67 8.06 -3.05 4.13
N GLU A 68 7.49 -4.21 4.45
CA GLU A 68 6.63 -5.01 3.59
C GLU A 68 5.15 -4.62 3.70
N ALA A 69 4.77 -4.01 4.83
CA ALA A 69 3.41 -3.86 5.32
C ALA A 69 2.37 -3.41 4.30
N THR A 70 2.64 -2.35 3.53
CA THR A 70 1.68 -1.82 2.56
C THR A 70 1.50 -2.77 1.37
N GLY A 71 2.60 -3.31 0.82
CA GLY A 71 2.53 -4.25 -0.31
C GLY A 71 1.92 -5.59 0.08
N TYR A 72 2.28 -6.11 1.26
CA TYR A 72 1.68 -7.33 1.80
C TYR A 72 0.20 -7.12 2.11
N GLY A 73 -0.13 -6.01 2.77
CA GLY A 73 -1.50 -5.65 3.12
C GLY A 73 -2.39 -5.53 1.89
N LEU A 74 -1.90 -4.89 0.82
CA LEU A 74 -2.58 -4.82 -0.47
C LEU A 74 -2.90 -6.21 -1.01
N VAL A 75 -1.93 -7.12 -1.06
CA VAL A 75 -2.18 -8.47 -1.58
C VAL A 75 -3.11 -9.27 -0.67
N TYR A 76 -3.03 -9.10 0.65
CA TYR A 76 -3.94 -9.75 1.59
C TYR A 76 -5.39 -9.30 1.37
N ILE A 77 -5.66 -8.00 1.24
CA ILE A 77 -7.03 -7.54 1.00
C ILE A 77 -7.52 -7.94 -0.40
N THR A 78 -6.65 -7.93 -1.42
CA THR A 78 -6.99 -8.41 -2.76
C THR A 78 -7.36 -9.89 -2.70
N ASN A 79 -6.62 -10.71 -1.93
CA ASN A 79 -6.95 -12.12 -1.75
C ASN A 79 -8.35 -12.30 -1.16
N GLU A 80 -8.73 -11.51 -0.16
CA GLU A 80 -10.08 -11.58 0.42
C GLU A 80 -11.17 -11.09 -0.53
N VAL A 81 -10.92 -10.02 -1.29
CA VAL A 81 -11.83 -9.56 -2.36
C VAL A 81 -12.06 -10.66 -3.40
N VAL A 82 -10.99 -11.32 -3.85
CA VAL A 82 -11.03 -12.38 -4.85
C VAL A 82 -11.74 -13.63 -4.31
N LYS A 83 -11.48 -14.02 -3.06
CA LYS A 83 -12.17 -15.14 -2.39
C LYS A 83 -13.66 -14.85 -2.19
N GLY A 84 -14.02 -13.63 -1.80
CA GLY A 84 -15.41 -13.20 -1.66
C GLY A 84 -16.22 -13.33 -2.95
N ALA A 85 -15.55 -13.22 -4.11
CA ALA A 85 -16.14 -13.47 -5.42
C ALA A 85 -16.06 -14.94 -5.89
N GLY A 86 -15.69 -15.87 -5.01
CA GLY A 86 -15.56 -17.30 -5.33
C GLY A 86 -14.38 -17.63 -6.25
N LYS A 87 -13.35 -16.78 -6.30
CA LYS A 87 -12.15 -16.94 -7.12
C LYS A 87 -10.90 -17.18 -6.25
N SER A 88 -9.77 -17.45 -6.89
CA SER A 88 -8.45 -17.58 -6.25
C SER A 88 -7.43 -16.71 -6.98
N LEU A 89 -6.46 -16.17 -6.22
CA LEU A 89 -5.28 -15.47 -6.74
C LEU A 89 -4.32 -16.41 -7.49
N GLU A 90 -4.30 -17.69 -7.14
CA GLU A 90 -3.39 -18.66 -7.73
C GLU A 90 -3.59 -18.74 -9.26
N GLY A 91 -2.47 -18.66 -9.98
CA GLY A 91 -2.42 -18.67 -11.44
C GLY A 91 -2.96 -17.41 -12.12
N LYS A 92 -3.42 -16.38 -11.38
CA LYS A 92 -3.91 -15.13 -11.97
C LYS A 92 -2.77 -14.24 -12.45
N THR A 93 -2.99 -13.58 -13.58
CA THR A 93 -2.05 -12.60 -14.11
C THR A 93 -2.30 -11.24 -13.48
N ILE A 94 -1.29 -10.68 -12.81
CA ILE A 94 -1.39 -9.40 -12.12
C ILE A 94 -0.50 -8.37 -12.82
N VAL A 95 -1.08 -7.20 -13.08
CA VAL A 95 -0.36 -6.00 -13.52
C VAL A 95 -0.16 -5.09 -12.32
N ILE A 96 1.09 -4.75 -12.04
CA ILE A 96 1.46 -3.82 -10.96
C ILE A 96 2.19 -2.64 -11.59
N SER A 97 1.80 -1.42 -11.21
CA SER A 97 2.58 -0.21 -11.51
C SER A 97 3.51 0.11 -10.35
N GLY A 98 4.51 0.94 -10.62
CA GLY A 98 5.52 1.30 -9.66
C GLY A 98 6.58 0.21 -9.49
N SER A 99 7.66 0.63 -8.87
CA SER A 99 8.82 -0.18 -8.51
C SER A 99 9.41 0.30 -7.18
N GLY A 100 8.62 1.08 -6.43
CA GLY A 100 8.93 1.49 -5.07
C GLY A 100 8.63 0.39 -4.07
N ASN A 101 8.69 0.74 -2.79
CA ASN A 101 8.49 -0.19 -1.68
C ASN A 101 7.15 -0.96 -1.80
N VAL A 102 6.02 -0.26 -1.97
CA VAL A 102 4.69 -0.90 -2.09
C VAL A 102 4.66 -1.92 -3.23
N ALA A 103 5.10 -1.54 -4.43
CA ALA A 103 5.11 -2.41 -5.60
C ALA A 103 6.01 -3.62 -5.42
N GLN A 104 7.24 -3.46 -4.91
CA GLN A 104 8.19 -4.57 -4.71
C GLN A 104 7.61 -5.64 -3.77
N TYR A 105 7.01 -5.24 -2.66
CA TYR A 105 6.46 -6.18 -1.68
C TYR A 105 5.08 -6.71 -2.07
N ALA A 106 4.31 -5.96 -2.87
CA ALA A 106 3.11 -6.49 -3.53
C ALA A 106 3.49 -7.58 -4.54
N ILE A 107 4.53 -7.38 -5.36
CA ILE A 107 5.07 -8.41 -6.27
C ILE A 107 5.46 -9.65 -5.46
N GLN A 108 6.23 -9.46 -4.40
CA GLN A 108 6.70 -10.55 -3.54
C GLN A 108 5.54 -11.39 -3.00
N LYS A 109 4.55 -10.75 -2.35
CA LYS A 109 3.45 -11.46 -1.71
C LYS A 109 2.53 -12.11 -2.75
N ALA A 110 2.25 -11.43 -3.86
CA ALA A 110 1.45 -11.98 -4.94
C ALA A 110 2.08 -13.27 -5.50
N GLN A 111 3.39 -13.27 -5.73
CA GLN A 111 4.13 -14.45 -6.20
C GLN A 111 4.15 -15.58 -5.15
N GLN A 112 4.29 -15.26 -3.86
CA GLN A 112 4.19 -16.25 -2.77
C GLN A 112 2.81 -16.93 -2.72
N LEU A 113 1.74 -16.22 -3.13
CA LEU A 113 0.38 -16.77 -3.24
C LEU A 113 0.08 -17.39 -4.61
N GLY A 114 1.11 -17.61 -5.45
CA GLY A 114 0.99 -18.31 -6.73
C GLY A 114 0.44 -17.47 -7.89
N ALA A 115 0.32 -16.15 -7.73
CA ALA A 115 -0.05 -15.26 -8.83
C ALA A 115 1.16 -14.94 -9.72
N LYS A 116 0.90 -14.69 -11.02
CA LYS A 116 1.93 -14.30 -11.99
C LYS A 116 1.91 -12.79 -12.19
N VAL A 117 2.84 -12.09 -11.57
CA VAL A 117 3.00 -10.65 -11.76
C VAL A 117 3.85 -10.37 -12.98
N VAL A 118 3.31 -9.64 -13.96
CA VAL A 118 3.94 -9.47 -15.29
C VAL A 118 4.46 -8.07 -15.57
N THR A 119 4.21 -7.09 -14.69
CA THR A 119 4.72 -5.73 -14.88
C THR A 119 5.27 -5.11 -13.60
N CYS A 120 6.15 -4.13 -13.77
CA CYS A 120 6.46 -3.09 -12.80
C CYS A 120 6.87 -1.83 -13.56
N SER A 121 6.77 -0.65 -12.95
CA SER A 121 7.05 0.63 -13.66
C SER A 121 7.84 1.63 -12.84
N ASP A 122 8.36 2.66 -13.49
CA ASP A 122 8.77 3.89 -12.83
C ASP A 122 8.29 5.10 -13.63
N SER A 123 8.76 6.29 -13.27
CA SER A 123 8.35 7.56 -13.89
C SER A 123 8.58 7.62 -15.41
N ASN A 124 9.43 6.75 -15.97
CA ASN A 124 9.86 6.84 -17.36
C ASN A 124 9.22 5.77 -18.26
N GLY A 125 8.53 4.79 -17.71
CA GLY A 125 7.95 3.68 -18.46
C GLY A 125 7.75 2.44 -17.61
N TYR A 126 7.35 1.34 -18.24
CA TYR A 126 7.13 0.07 -17.56
C TYR A 126 7.88 -1.08 -18.22
N VAL A 127 8.19 -2.08 -17.41
CA VAL A 127 8.70 -3.38 -17.83
C VAL A 127 7.53 -4.34 -17.92
N TYR A 128 7.51 -5.15 -18.97
CA TYR A 128 6.63 -6.30 -19.13
C TYR A 128 7.48 -7.57 -19.24
N ASP A 129 7.22 -8.52 -18.35
CA ASP A 129 7.83 -9.85 -18.37
C ASP A 129 6.70 -10.91 -18.45
N PRO A 130 6.49 -11.54 -19.62
CA PRO A 130 5.42 -12.52 -19.80
C PRO A 130 5.59 -13.78 -18.92
N ASP A 131 6.84 -14.08 -18.53
CA ASP A 131 7.22 -15.20 -17.67
C ASP A 131 7.19 -14.83 -16.18
N GLY A 132 6.85 -13.58 -15.87
CA GLY A 132 6.71 -13.04 -14.53
C GLY A 132 7.98 -12.38 -14.00
N ILE A 133 7.79 -11.24 -13.33
CA ILE A 133 8.84 -10.35 -12.82
C ILE A 133 9.82 -11.10 -11.89
N LYS A 134 11.12 -10.97 -12.17
CA LYS A 134 12.23 -11.44 -11.34
C LYS A 134 12.52 -10.40 -10.27
N LEU A 135 11.95 -10.61 -9.08
CA LEU A 135 11.95 -9.62 -8.01
C LEU A 135 13.36 -9.31 -7.47
N ASP A 136 14.27 -10.27 -7.48
CA ASP A 136 15.69 -10.09 -7.13
C ASP A 136 16.38 -9.04 -8.02
N VAL A 137 16.07 -9.05 -9.32
CA VAL A 137 16.55 -8.03 -10.27
C VAL A 137 15.98 -6.66 -9.93
N VAL A 138 14.69 -6.57 -9.60
CA VAL A 138 14.06 -5.30 -9.20
C VAL A 138 14.66 -4.78 -7.89
N PHE A 139 14.92 -5.64 -6.91
CA PHE A 139 15.56 -5.28 -5.65
C PHE A 139 16.97 -4.73 -5.86
N ASP A 140 17.79 -5.40 -6.66
CA ASP A 140 19.14 -4.93 -6.98
C ASP A 140 19.10 -3.54 -7.64
N ILE A 141 18.26 -3.36 -8.66
CA ILE A 141 18.10 -2.07 -9.34
C ILE A 141 17.66 -0.98 -8.37
N LYS A 142 16.59 -1.20 -7.60
CA LYS A 142 15.94 -0.11 -6.85
C LYS A 142 16.56 0.12 -5.48
N GLN A 143 17.01 -0.93 -4.80
CA GLN A 143 17.60 -0.83 -3.46
C GLN A 143 19.12 -0.89 -3.46
N GLY A 144 19.73 -1.69 -4.35
CA GLY A 144 21.18 -1.86 -4.44
C GLY A 144 21.88 -0.61 -4.95
N HIS A 145 21.58 -0.17 -6.17
CA HIS A 145 22.25 0.98 -6.80
C HIS A 145 21.33 2.12 -7.25
N ARG A 146 20.02 2.03 -6.98
CA ARG A 146 19.02 3.07 -7.26
C ARG A 146 18.91 3.46 -8.74
N GLY A 147 18.93 2.45 -9.61
CA GLY A 147 18.81 2.56 -11.06
C GLY A 147 17.38 2.77 -11.57
N ARG A 148 17.27 2.79 -12.90
CA ARG A 148 16.00 2.90 -13.64
C ARG A 148 15.46 1.52 -13.97
N ILE A 149 14.15 1.36 -14.00
CA ILE A 149 13.54 0.04 -14.20
C ILE A 149 13.84 -0.54 -15.59
N ARG A 150 14.20 0.30 -16.57
CA ARG A 150 14.71 -0.13 -17.88
C ARG A 150 15.93 -1.05 -17.81
N GLU A 151 16.76 -0.96 -16.76
CA GLU A 151 17.92 -1.83 -16.58
C GLU A 151 17.51 -3.30 -16.37
N TYR A 152 16.24 -3.56 -16.03
CA TYR A 152 15.71 -4.90 -15.89
C TYR A 152 15.86 -5.73 -17.17
N VAL A 153 15.61 -5.13 -18.35
CA VAL A 153 15.68 -5.88 -19.62
C VAL A 153 17.11 -6.21 -20.04
N GLU A 154 18.12 -5.56 -19.43
CA GLU A 154 19.53 -5.93 -19.61
C GLU A 154 19.86 -7.24 -18.89
N LYS A 155 19.19 -7.51 -17.77
CA LYS A 155 19.36 -8.72 -16.96
C LYS A 155 18.38 -9.84 -17.32
N VAL A 156 17.22 -9.47 -17.88
CA VAL A 156 16.16 -10.40 -18.30
C VAL A 156 15.78 -10.12 -19.76
N PRO A 157 16.53 -10.69 -20.74
CA PRO A 157 16.34 -10.38 -22.17
C PRO A 157 14.99 -10.80 -22.75
N THR A 158 14.23 -11.66 -22.07
CA THR A 158 12.87 -12.06 -22.46
C THR A 158 11.82 -10.99 -22.15
N ALA A 159 12.15 -10.03 -21.29
CA ALA A 159 11.27 -8.94 -20.93
C ALA A 159 11.41 -7.76 -21.90
N GLN A 160 10.39 -6.90 -21.91
CA GLN A 160 10.30 -5.74 -22.78
C GLN A 160 10.12 -4.48 -21.94
N TYR A 161 10.74 -3.38 -22.38
CA TYR A 161 10.58 -2.07 -21.76
C TYR A 161 9.81 -1.14 -22.70
N PHE A 162 8.79 -0.49 -22.15
CA PHE A 162 7.90 0.42 -22.86
C PHE A 162 8.08 1.83 -22.30
N GLU A 163 8.88 2.63 -22.99
CA GLU A 163 9.18 4.01 -22.61
C GLU A 163 7.96 4.93 -22.77
N GLY A 164 7.74 5.80 -21.79
CA GLY A 164 6.67 6.80 -21.80
C GLY A 164 5.25 6.24 -21.68
N GLN A 165 5.11 4.94 -21.43
CA GLN A 165 3.82 4.25 -21.37
C GLN A 165 3.49 3.75 -19.96
N LYS A 166 2.21 3.46 -19.73
CA LYS A 166 1.69 2.85 -18.51
C LYS A 166 1.31 1.38 -18.76
N PRO A 167 1.33 0.51 -17.73
CA PRO A 167 1.10 -0.93 -17.92
C PRO A 167 -0.38 -1.30 -18.14
N TRP A 168 -1.30 -0.34 -18.12
CA TRP A 168 -2.76 -0.53 -18.16
C TRP A 168 -3.31 -1.12 -19.47
N GLY A 169 -2.47 -1.18 -20.52
CA GLY A 169 -2.78 -1.87 -21.77
C GLY A 169 -2.46 -3.37 -21.76
N VAL A 170 -1.86 -3.92 -20.70
CA VAL A 170 -1.46 -5.32 -20.62
C VAL A 170 -2.65 -6.19 -20.19
N LYS A 171 -2.87 -7.30 -20.90
CA LYS A 171 -3.87 -8.31 -20.54
C LYS A 171 -3.58 -8.89 -19.16
N CYS A 172 -4.53 -8.76 -18.25
CA CYS A 172 -4.41 -9.22 -16.86
C CYS A 172 -5.78 -9.58 -16.28
N ASP A 173 -5.76 -10.30 -15.16
CA ASP A 173 -6.94 -10.57 -14.34
C ASP A 173 -7.16 -9.46 -13.30
N ILE A 174 -6.07 -8.98 -12.72
CA ILE A 174 -6.04 -8.06 -11.58
C ILE A 174 -5.02 -6.96 -11.83
N ALA A 175 -5.37 -5.72 -11.50
CA ALA A 175 -4.46 -4.58 -11.54
C ALA A 175 -4.27 -3.95 -10.14
N LEU A 176 -3.01 -3.70 -9.77
CA LEU A 176 -2.62 -3.11 -8.49
C LEU A 176 -1.82 -1.82 -8.73
N PRO A 177 -2.48 -0.65 -8.80
CA PRO A 177 -1.78 0.63 -8.93
C PRO A 177 -1.02 1.01 -7.66
N CYS A 178 0.31 1.10 -7.77
CA CYS A 178 1.23 1.29 -6.64
C CYS A 178 2.29 2.37 -6.91
N ALA A 179 2.09 3.30 -7.86
CA ALA A 179 3.09 4.31 -8.18
C ALA A 179 2.79 5.67 -7.55
N THR A 180 1.75 6.36 -8.00
CA THR A 180 1.43 7.74 -7.63
C THR A 180 -0.08 8.01 -7.70
N GLN A 181 -0.52 9.12 -7.11
CA GLN A 181 -1.87 9.64 -7.31
C GLN A 181 -2.17 9.89 -8.81
N ASN A 182 -3.43 9.72 -9.21
CA ASN A 182 -3.93 9.95 -10.58
C ASN A 182 -3.10 9.26 -11.69
N GLU A 183 -2.57 8.07 -11.42
CA GLU A 183 -1.85 7.26 -12.41
C GLU A 183 -2.78 6.48 -13.37
N ILE A 184 -4.06 6.32 -13.04
CA ILE A 184 -5.07 5.71 -13.92
C ILE A 184 -6.15 6.76 -14.22
N ASN A 185 -6.39 7.02 -15.50
CA ASN A 185 -7.52 7.82 -15.95
C ASN A 185 -8.66 6.97 -16.54
N GLY A 186 -9.79 7.59 -16.86
CA GLY A 186 -10.94 6.87 -17.45
C GLY A 186 -10.63 6.08 -18.73
N GLU A 187 -9.71 6.54 -19.57
CA GLU A 187 -9.29 5.79 -20.77
C GLU A 187 -8.46 4.56 -20.40
N ASP A 188 -7.54 4.70 -19.45
CA ASP A 188 -6.72 3.62 -18.93
C ASP A 188 -7.58 2.55 -18.25
N ALA A 189 -8.58 2.96 -17.46
CA ALA A 189 -9.55 2.07 -16.82
C ALA A 189 -10.38 1.27 -17.84
N LYS A 190 -10.89 1.94 -18.88
CA LYS A 190 -11.62 1.27 -19.98
C LYS A 190 -10.75 0.27 -20.72
N LYS A 191 -9.47 0.61 -20.97
CA LYS A 191 -8.49 -0.31 -21.58
C LYS A 191 -8.24 -1.53 -20.70
N LEU A 192 -8.06 -1.34 -19.39
CA LEU A 192 -7.89 -2.43 -18.42
C LEU A 192 -9.06 -3.41 -18.45
N ILE A 193 -10.28 -2.89 -18.33
CA ILE A 193 -11.51 -3.69 -18.35
C ILE A 193 -11.64 -4.45 -19.69
N ALA A 194 -11.42 -3.77 -20.81
CA ALA A 194 -11.49 -4.39 -22.15
C ALA A 194 -10.43 -5.49 -22.35
N ASN A 195 -9.29 -5.39 -21.68
CA ASN A 195 -8.21 -6.38 -21.70
C ASN A 195 -8.43 -7.55 -20.74
N GLY A 196 -9.61 -7.68 -20.14
CA GLY A 196 -9.99 -8.81 -19.30
C GLY A 196 -9.70 -8.64 -17.81
N CYS A 197 -9.26 -7.45 -17.38
CA CYS A 197 -9.14 -7.15 -15.96
C CYS A 197 -10.54 -7.15 -15.34
N TRP A 198 -10.69 -7.83 -14.20
CA TRP A 198 -11.95 -7.93 -13.47
C TRP A 198 -11.81 -7.50 -12.01
N CYS A 199 -10.61 -7.14 -11.56
CA CYS A 199 -10.38 -6.61 -10.21
C CYS A 199 -9.29 -5.54 -10.17
N VAL A 200 -9.56 -4.43 -9.49
CA VAL A 200 -8.58 -3.39 -9.13
C VAL A 200 -8.56 -3.20 -7.62
N CYS A 201 -7.37 -3.20 -7.02
CA CYS A 201 -7.15 -2.85 -5.62
C CYS A 201 -6.02 -1.83 -5.54
N GLU A 202 -6.26 -0.68 -4.91
CA GLU A 202 -5.32 0.45 -4.96
C GLU A 202 -4.22 0.39 -3.89
N GLY A 203 -2.96 0.34 -4.31
CA GLY A 203 -1.79 0.35 -3.42
C GLY A 203 -1.24 1.75 -3.13
N ALA A 204 -1.31 2.67 -4.11
CA ALA A 204 -0.96 4.08 -3.91
C ALA A 204 -2.14 4.87 -3.29
N ASN A 205 -1.90 6.11 -2.90
CA ASN A 205 -2.95 7.01 -2.43
C ASN A 205 -3.66 7.66 -3.61
N MET A 206 -4.96 7.35 -3.80
CA MET A 206 -5.81 7.84 -4.90
C MET A 206 -5.16 7.71 -6.29
N PRO A 207 -4.73 6.51 -6.71
CA PRO A 207 -4.13 6.33 -8.03
C PRO A 207 -5.13 6.46 -9.18
N SER A 208 -6.41 6.15 -8.97
CA SER A 208 -7.43 6.29 -10.00
C SER A 208 -8.09 7.67 -9.90
N ASP A 209 -8.23 8.38 -11.03
CA ASP A 209 -9.04 9.59 -11.08
C ASP A 209 -10.55 9.27 -11.03
N GLU A 210 -11.38 10.31 -10.95
CA GLU A 210 -12.84 10.17 -10.87
C GLU A 210 -13.42 9.40 -12.07
N ASP A 211 -12.91 9.66 -13.28
CA ASP A 211 -13.37 8.97 -14.50
C ASP A 211 -13.01 7.48 -14.50
N ALA A 212 -11.85 7.12 -13.95
CA ALA A 212 -11.44 5.73 -13.76
C ALA A 212 -12.34 5.02 -12.73
N VAL A 213 -12.62 5.66 -11.60
CA VAL A 213 -13.53 5.11 -10.58
C VAL A 213 -14.92 4.90 -11.17
N ASN A 214 -15.47 5.90 -11.87
CA ASN A 214 -16.77 5.77 -12.55
C ASN A 214 -16.80 4.60 -13.54
N ALA A 215 -15.72 4.38 -14.30
CA ALA A 215 -15.62 3.23 -15.21
C ALA A 215 -15.63 1.88 -14.47
N TYR A 216 -14.98 1.78 -13.30
CA TYR A 216 -15.02 0.57 -12.47
C TYR A 216 -16.42 0.32 -11.89
N GLU A 217 -17.10 1.35 -11.42
CA GLU A 217 -18.45 1.23 -10.86
C GLU A 217 -19.47 0.84 -11.92
N GLU A 218 -19.39 1.43 -13.12
CA GLU A 218 -20.20 0.98 -14.26
C GLU A 218 -19.92 -0.49 -14.62
N ALA A 219 -18.65 -0.91 -14.60
CA ALA A 219 -18.27 -2.29 -14.88
C ALA A 219 -18.73 -3.26 -13.78
N ARG A 220 -18.79 -2.81 -12.53
CA ARG A 220 -19.33 -3.56 -11.40
C ARG A 220 -20.79 -3.91 -11.63
N GLU A 221 -21.60 -2.91 -11.97
CA GLU A 221 -23.04 -3.11 -12.24
C GLU A 221 -23.29 -4.02 -13.45
N LYS A 222 -22.44 -3.91 -14.48
CA LYS A 222 -22.60 -4.68 -15.73
C LYS A 222 -22.06 -6.11 -15.66
N SER A 223 -20.96 -6.33 -14.94
CA SER A 223 -20.15 -7.56 -15.04
C SER A 223 -19.60 -8.11 -13.72
N GLY A 224 -19.89 -7.45 -12.59
CA GLY A 224 -19.35 -7.83 -11.29
C GLY A 224 -17.87 -7.50 -11.11
N PHE A 225 -17.37 -6.48 -11.82
CA PHE A 225 -16.02 -5.93 -11.62
C PHE A 225 -15.80 -5.56 -10.14
N LEU A 226 -14.64 -5.91 -9.59
CA LEU A 226 -14.32 -5.71 -8.18
C LEU A 226 -13.35 -4.54 -8.02
N TYR A 227 -13.75 -3.51 -7.30
CA TYR A 227 -12.91 -2.34 -7.04
C TYR A 227 -12.75 -2.09 -5.54
N MET A 228 -11.54 -2.18 -5.01
CA MET A 228 -11.22 -1.87 -3.61
C MET A 228 -10.42 -0.56 -3.52
N PRO A 229 -10.97 0.49 -2.88
CA PRO A 229 -10.35 1.82 -2.82
C PRO A 229 -9.10 1.85 -1.93
N ALA A 230 -8.19 2.80 -2.21
CA ALA A 230 -6.91 2.96 -1.52
C ALA A 230 -7.03 2.98 0.00
N LYS A 231 -8.03 3.72 0.54
CA LYS A 231 -8.25 3.87 1.99
C LYS A 231 -8.38 2.54 2.75
N ALA A 232 -8.84 1.49 2.08
CA ALA A 232 -8.92 0.14 2.61
C ALA A 232 -7.74 -0.72 2.15
N ALA A 233 -7.42 -0.67 0.85
CA ALA A 233 -6.45 -1.58 0.26
C ALA A 233 -5.01 -1.37 0.73
N ASN A 234 -4.56 -0.12 0.92
CA ASN A 234 -3.19 0.18 1.32
C ASN A 234 -3.01 0.38 2.84
N ALA A 235 -4.07 0.15 3.62
CA ALA A 235 -4.13 0.40 5.06
C ALA A 235 -3.12 -0.43 5.88
N GLY A 236 -2.55 -1.49 5.30
CA GLY A 236 -1.55 -2.34 5.96
C GLY A 236 -0.34 -1.56 6.50
N GLY A 237 0.11 -0.53 5.78
CA GLY A 237 1.23 0.32 6.22
C GLY A 237 0.94 1.06 7.52
N VAL A 238 -0.24 1.68 7.61
CA VAL A 238 -0.72 2.35 8.83
C VAL A 238 -1.01 1.33 9.93
N GLY A 239 -1.55 0.17 9.56
CA GLY A 239 -1.79 -0.96 10.46
C GLY A 239 -0.53 -1.39 11.19
N VAL A 240 0.56 -1.64 10.47
CA VAL A 240 1.85 -2.02 11.09
C VAL A 240 2.49 -0.84 11.84
N SER A 241 2.26 0.41 11.42
CA SER A 241 2.65 1.57 12.25
C SER A 241 1.95 1.56 13.62
N ALA A 242 0.67 1.19 13.71
CA ALA A 242 -0.02 1.02 14.99
C ALA A 242 0.50 -0.19 15.80
N LEU A 243 0.93 -1.26 15.12
CA LEU A 243 1.61 -2.39 15.78
C LEU A 243 3.00 -1.99 16.30
N GLU A 244 3.73 -1.13 15.58
CA GLU A 244 4.98 -0.54 16.07
C GLU A 244 4.72 0.28 17.34
N MET A 245 3.69 1.12 17.35
CA MET A 245 3.29 1.86 18.56
C MET A 245 2.98 0.92 19.73
N SER A 246 2.23 -0.16 19.48
CA SER A 246 1.91 -1.17 20.50
C SER A 246 3.18 -1.81 21.09
N GLN A 247 4.10 -2.27 20.22
CA GLN A 247 5.40 -2.81 20.62
C GLN A 247 6.24 -1.80 21.43
N ASN A 248 6.20 -0.51 21.06
CA ASN A 248 6.91 0.55 21.77
C ASN A 248 6.31 0.78 23.17
N SER A 249 4.98 0.75 23.31
CA SER A 249 4.29 0.85 24.60
C SER A 249 4.54 -0.37 25.50
N GLU A 250 4.56 -1.58 24.91
CA GLU A 250 4.88 -2.83 25.62
C GLU A 250 6.38 -2.95 25.96
N ARG A 251 7.23 -2.22 25.24
CA ARG A 251 8.70 -2.35 25.26
C ARG A 251 9.18 -3.75 24.87
N LEU A 252 8.43 -4.40 23.99
CA LEU A 252 8.74 -5.71 23.43
C LEU A 252 8.91 -5.59 21.92
N SER A 253 9.68 -6.50 21.35
CA SER A 253 9.81 -6.65 19.91
C SER A 253 9.21 -7.98 19.51
N TRP A 254 8.31 -7.96 18.52
CA TRP A 254 7.72 -9.17 17.99
C TRP A 254 8.56 -9.70 16.83
N THR A 255 8.44 -11.00 16.57
CA THR A 255 8.99 -11.66 15.39
C THR A 255 8.30 -11.17 14.12
N PHE A 256 8.92 -11.41 12.96
CA PHE A 256 8.32 -11.05 11.67
C PHE A 256 6.98 -11.75 11.49
N GLU A 257 6.92 -13.04 11.83
CA GLU A 257 5.75 -13.89 11.71
C GLU A 257 4.59 -13.39 12.57
N GLU A 258 4.85 -12.96 13.80
CA GLU A 258 3.82 -12.38 14.68
C GLU A 258 3.25 -11.08 14.11
N VAL A 259 4.09 -10.20 13.56
CA VAL A 259 3.63 -8.96 12.92
C VAL A 259 2.85 -9.26 11.64
N ASP A 260 3.34 -10.16 10.79
CA ASP A 260 2.70 -10.52 9.52
C ASP A 260 1.33 -11.19 9.75
N GLN A 261 1.21 -12.06 10.75
CA GLN A 261 -0.09 -12.64 11.14
C GLN A 261 -1.09 -11.59 11.61
N LYS A 262 -0.65 -10.61 12.41
CA LYS A 262 -1.51 -9.50 12.85
C LYS A 262 -1.90 -8.58 11.69
N LEU A 263 -0.97 -8.31 10.77
CA LEU A 263 -1.24 -7.58 9.54
C LEU A 263 -2.30 -8.30 8.70
N GLN A 264 -2.12 -9.59 8.45
CA GLN A 264 -3.09 -10.39 7.68
C GLN A 264 -4.47 -10.37 8.33
N ALA A 265 -4.55 -10.60 9.65
CA ALA A 265 -5.82 -10.54 10.39
C ALA A 265 -6.47 -9.15 10.31
N MET A 266 -5.68 -8.08 10.35
CA MET A 266 -6.19 -6.71 10.18
C MET A 266 -6.79 -6.50 8.79
N MET A 267 -6.12 -6.94 7.73
CA MET A 267 -6.62 -6.77 6.36
C MET A 267 -7.90 -7.58 6.12
N VAL A 268 -7.99 -8.79 6.67
CA VAL A 268 -9.23 -9.59 6.68
C VAL A 268 -10.34 -8.83 7.38
N GLY A 269 -10.09 -8.31 8.58
CA GLY A 269 -11.07 -7.53 9.33
C GLY A 269 -11.49 -6.21 8.64
N ILE A 270 -10.60 -5.59 7.85
CA ILE A 270 -10.96 -4.43 7.01
C ILE A 270 -11.91 -4.88 5.91
N TYR A 271 -11.58 -5.94 5.16
CA TYR A 271 -12.44 -6.49 4.12
C TYR A 271 -13.83 -6.83 4.66
N GLU A 272 -13.91 -7.54 5.79
CA GLU A 272 -15.18 -7.93 6.42
C GLU A 272 -16.04 -6.71 6.76
N LYS A 273 -15.46 -5.67 7.36
CA LYS A 273 -16.18 -4.43 7.70
C LYS A 273 -16.68 -3.71 6.45
N VAL A 274 -15.82 -3.59 5.43
CA VAL A 274 -16.16 -2.95 4.16
C VAL A 274 -17.31 -3.70 3.47
N SER A 275 -17.18 -5.02 3.33
CA SER A 275 -18.19 -5.87 2.69
C SER A 275 -19.51 -5.86 3.47
N LYS A 276 -19.44 -5.96 4.80
CA LYS A 276 -20.62 -5.91 5.67
C LYS A 276 -21.34 -4.56 5.57
N ALA A 277 -20.63 -3.44 5.69
CA ALA A 277 -21.23 -2.11 5.61
C ALA A 277 -21.88 -1.88 4.23
N ALA A 278 -21.21 -2.26 3.15
CA ALA A 278 -21.77 -2.19 1.80
C ALA A 278 -23.10 -2.96 1.71
N LYS A 279 -23.15 -4.19 2.24
CA LYS A 279 -24.35 -5.02 2.25
C LYS A 279 -25.46 -4.45 3.13
N GLU A 280 -25.16 -4.02 4.36
CA GLU A 280 -26.13 -3.50 5.32
C GLU A 280 -26.84 -2.24 4.81
N TYR A 281 -26.14 -1.43 4.01
CA TYR A 281 -26.67 -0.22 3.40
C TYR A 281 -27.23 -0.42 1.99
N GLY A 282 -27.42 -1.67 1.54
CA GLY A 282 -28.07 -1.98 0.25
C GLY A 282 -27.19 -1.77 -0.98
N HIS A 283 -25.87 -1.68 -0.80
CA HIS A 283 -24.87 -1.53 -1.86
C HIS A 283 -23.92 -2.75 -1.89
N GLU A 284 -24.46 -3.97 -1.81
CA GLU A 284 -23.63 -5.20 -1.79
C GLU A 284 -22.68 -5.27 -3.01
N GLY A 285 -21.38 -5.45 -2.74
CA GLY A 285 -20.33 -5.43 -3.76
C GLY A 285 -19.71 -4.04 -4.03
N ASP A 286 -20.29 -2.97 -3.50
CA ASP A 286 -19.74 -1.61 -3.52
C ASP A 286 -18.74 -1.39 -2.38
N PHE A 287 -17.47 -1.71 -2.61
CA PHE A 287 -16.46 -1.52 -1.58
C PHE A 287 -16.09 -0.04 -1.36
N VAL A 288 -16.45 0.86 -2.27
CA VAL A 288 -16.24 2.31 -2.08
C VAL A 288 -17.18 2.83 -1.01
N VAL A 289 -18.48 2.56 -1.17
CA VAL A 289 -19.53 2.87 -0.19
C VAL A 289 -19.23 2.17 1.12
N GLY A 290 -18.94 0.87 1.09
CA GLY A 290 -18.62 0.09 2.30
C GLY A 290 -17.45 0.68 3.09
N ALA A 291 -16.35 1.05 2.43
CA ALA A 291 -15.20 1.63 3.11
C ALA A 291 -15.45 3.03 3.67
N ASN A 292 -16.26 3.85 2.97
CA ASN A 292 -16.65 5.16 3.48
C ASN A 292 -17.53 5.05 4.71
N ILE A 293 -18.57 4.21 4.66
CA ILE A 293 -19.51 4.03 5.77
C ILE A 293 -18.79 3.44 6.98
N ALA A 294 -18.10 2.31 6.82
CA ALA A 294 -17.43 1.63 7.94
C ALA A 294 -16.36 2.52 8.62
N GLY A 295 -15.66 3.35 7.84
CA GLY A 295 -14.71 4.32 8.38
C GLY A 295 -15.40 5.47 9.11
N PHE A 296 -16.46 6.03 8.52
CA PHE A 296 -17.20 7.16 9.07
C PHE A 296 -17.96 6.81 10.35
N GLU A 297 -18.74 5.73 10.37
CA GLU A 297 -19.55 5.33 11.52
C GLU A 297 -18.73 5.20 12.79
N LYS A 298 -17.58 4.51 12.72
CA LYS A 298 -16.70 4.33 13.87
C LYS A 298 -16.23 5.66 14.45
N VAL A 299 -15.91 6.64 13.61
CA VAL A 299 -15.48 7.97 14.04
C VAL A 299 -16.66 8.77 14.59
N ALA A 300 -17.78 8.78 13.88
CA ALA A 300 -18.99 9.48 14.28
C ALA A 300 -19.51 8.99 15.64
N ASP A 301 -19.58 7.68 15.87
CA ASP A 301 -20.00 7.08 17.14
C ASP A 301 -19.08 7.50 18.29
N ALA A 302 -17.76 7.50 18.06
CA ALA A 302 -16.79 7.94 19.06
C ALA A 302 -16.92 9.43 19.37
N MET A 303 -17.08 10.28 18.35
CA MET A 303 -17.28 11.72 18.54
C MET A 303 -18.56 12.01 19.32
N MET A 304 -19.66 11.34 18.98
CA MET A 304 -20.94 11.50 19.67
C MET A 304 -20.86 11.06 21.14
N ALA A 305 -20.12 9.99 21.44
CA ALA A 305 -19.91 9.53 22.82
C ALA A 305 -19.01 10.47 23.63
N GLN A 306 -18.10 11.21 23.00
CA GLN A 306 -17.18 12.14 23.67
C GLN A 306 -17.79 13.53 23.91
N GLY A 307 -18.93 13.85 23.28
CA GLY A 307 -19.60 15.13 23.43
C GLY A 307 -18.92 16.27 22.64
N LEU A 308 -19.20 17.51 23.03
CA LEU A 308 -18.66 18.70 22.36
C LEU A 308 -17.29 19.06 22.97
N VAL A 309 -16.21 18.68 22.28
CA VAL A 309 -14.80 18.90 22.68
C VAL A 309 -14.01 19.67 21.64
#